data_AF-A0A943I4U1-F1
#
_entry.id   AF-A0A943I4U1-F1
#
_cell.length_a   1.000
_cell.length_b   1.000
_cell.length_c   1.000
_cell.angle_alpha   90.00
_cell.angle_beta   90.00
_cell.angle_gamma   90.00
#
_symmetry.space_group_name_H-M   'P 1'
#
loop_
_entity.id
_entity.type
_entity.pdbx_description
1 polymer ?
#
loop_
_entity_poly.entity_id
_entity_poly.type
_entity_poly.pdbx_seq_one_letter_code
_entity_poly.pdbx_strand_id
1 'polypeptide(L)'
;LRSFIAKVENIVEKEYTPATWTAFAAALETGNKVLANENAMQEEVDNAYTNLVKAYLNLRLVPNKDKLEDLINQTKALVAANYTADTWKNLSDALVLAENVMSNENATSEEVTNAETVLTKAVEGLVVNNTPVTPSTPAVDNTVDSAVKTPVNSGDTTASVKTGDESLTGLFGGITLLSIAGAVLLKRKEN
;
A
#
# COMPACT_ATOMS: atom_id res chain seq x y z
N LEU A 1 17.81 -26.85 -31.15
CA LEU A 1 17.12 -27.29 -29.92
C LEU A 1 18.08 -27.58 -28.74
N ARG A 2 18.90 -28.65 -28.76
CA ARG A 2 19.77 -29.06 -27.63
C ARG A 2 20.63 -27.96 -27.02
N SER A 3 21.31 -27.18 -27.85
CA SER A 3 22.16 -26.07 -27.37
C SER A 3 21.35 -24.98 -26.64
N PHE A 4 20.10 -24.76 -27.02
CA PHE A 4 19.25 -23.77 -26.35
C PHE A 4 18.78 -24.28 -24.99
N ILE A 5 18.40 -25.56 -24.90
CA ILE A 5 18.05 -26.21 -23.63
C ILE A 5 19.20 -26.10 -22.63
N ALA A 6 20.43 -26.40 -23.03
CA ALA A 6 21.61 -26.25 -22.17
C ALA A 6 21.83 -24.79 -21.72
N LYS A 7 21.49 -23.80 -22.56
CA LYS A 7 21.63 -22.38 -22.20
C LYS A 7 20.62 -21.96 -21.12
N VAL A 8 19.44 -22.56 -21.11
CA VAL A 8 18.34 -22.18 -20.21
C VAL A 8 18.18 -23.11 -19.01
N GLU A 9 19.08 -24.08 -18.82
CA GLU A 9 18.97 -25.05 -17.71
C GLU A 9 19.21 -24.45 -16.32
N ASN A 10 19.93 -23.33 -16.25
CA ASN A 10 20.38 -22.70 -15.01
C ASN A 10 19.52 -21.51 -14.56
N ILE A 11 18.43 -21.21 -15.28
CA ILE A 11 17.53 -20.14 -14.85
C ILE A 11 16.69 -20.60 -13.65
N VAL A 12 16.39 -19.70 -12.73
CA VAL A 12 15.77 -20.05 -11.45
C VAL A 12 14.28 -19.71 -11.47
N GLU A 13 13.43 -20.72 -11.34
CA GLU A 13 11.95 -20.60 -11.35
C GLU A 13 11.42 -19.43 -10.51
N LYS A 14 11.87 -19.33 -9.26
CA LYS A 14 11.39 -18.34 -8.29
C LYS A 14 11.63 -16.87 -8.69
N GLU A 15 12.48 -16.63 -9.68
CA GLU A 15 12.75 -15.28 -10.17
C GLU A 15 11.70 -14.82 -11.20
N TYR A 16 10.90 -15.74 -11.73
CA TYR A 16 9.91 -15.47 -12.77
C TYR A 16 8.47 -15.59 -12.27
N THR A 17 7.56 -14.89 -12.94
CA THR A 17 6.13 -14.97 -12.61
C THR A 17 5.60 -16.37 -12.92
N PRO A 18 4.73 -16.93 -12.07
CA PRO A 18 4.25 -18.31 -12.23
C PRO A 18 3.65 -18.59 -13.60
N ALA A 19 2.88 -17.66 -14.16
CA ALA A 19 2.25 -17.82 -15.47
C ALA A 19 3.27 -17.98 -16.60
N THR A 20 4.31 -17.13 -16.61
CA THR A 20 5.31 -17.16 -17.68
C THR A 20 6.28 -18.32 -17.52
N TRP A 21 6.62 -18.66 -16.27
CA TRP A 21 7.40 -19.86 -15.97
C TRP A 21 6.69 -21.14 -16.42
N THR A 22 5.39 -21.28 -16.11
CA THR A 22 4.61 -22.47 -16.48
C THR A 22 4.65 -22.72 -17.99
N ALA A 23 4.48 -21.66 -18.80
CA ALA A 23 4.55 -21.76 -20.25
C ALA A 23 5.95 -22.15 -20.74
N PHE A 24 7.00 -21.60 -20.12
CA PHE A 24 8.39 -21.95 -20.42
C PHE A 24 8.72 -23.40 -20.04
N ALA A 25 8.34 -23.85 -18.84
CA ALA A 25 8.57 -25.21 -18.36
C ALA A 25 7.90 -26.26 -19.27
N ALA A 26 6.66 -26.00 -19.70
CA ALA A 26 5.96 -26.87 -20.64
C ALA A 26 6.66 -26.96 -22.01
N ALA A 27 7.17 -25.83 -22.52
CA ALA A 27 7.94 -25.80 -23.77
C ALA A 27 9.29 -26.51 -23.63
N LEU A 28 9.94 -26.39 -22.46
CA LEU A 28 11.20 -27.06 -22.15
C LEU A 28 11.01 -28.58 -22.07
N GLU A 29 9.95 -29.03 -21.41
CA GLU A 29 9.56 -30.44 -21.36
C GLU A 29 9.31 -31.00 -22.76
N THR A 30 8.57 -30.26 -23.60
CA THR A 30 8.33 -30.63 -25.01
C THR A 30 9.64 -30.73 -25.78
N GLY A 31 10.54 -29.77 -25.61
CA GLY A 31 11.87 -29.79 -26.22
C GLY A 31 12.70 -31.01 -25.81
N ASN A 32 12.67 -31.39 -24.53
CA ASN A 32 13.35 -32.60 -24.04
C ASN A 32 12.74 -33.88 -24.60
N LYS A 33 11.40 -33.97 -24.70
CA LYS A 33 10.71 -35.11 -25.32
C LYS A 33 11.11 -35.30 -26.78
N VAL A 34 11.18 -34.21 -27.55
CA VAL A 34 11.62 -34.26 -28.95
C VAL A 34 13.08 -34.71 -29.07
N LEU A 35 13.98 -34.24 -28.19
CA LEU A 35 15.37 -34.70 -28.19
C LEU A 35 15.55 -36.15 -27.78
N ALA A 36 14.64 -36.70 -26.97
CA ALA A 36 14.65 -38.09 -26.55
C ALA A 36 14.02 -39.04 -27.60
N ASN A 37 13.28 -38.51 -28.57
CA ASN A 37 12.66 -39.30 -29.63
C ASN A 37 13.66 -39.54 -30.77
N GLU A 38 14.15 -40.78 -30.88
CA GLU A 38 15.09 -41.20 -31.94
C GLU A 38 14.51 -41.07 -33.36
N ASN A 39 13.18 -41.04 -33.49
CA ASN A 39 12.47 -40.91 -34.77
C ASN A 39 11.93 -39.49 -35.01
N ALA A 40 12.34 -38.50 -34.21
CA ALA A 40 11.87 -37.13 -34.36
C ALA A 40 12.17 -36.58 -35.76
N MET A 41 11.15 -35.96 -36.37
CA MET A 41 11.30 -35.28 -37.64
C MET A 41 11.88 -33.87 -37.44
N GLN A 42 12.57 -33.35 -38.46
CA GLN A 42 13.15 -32.00 -38.42
C GLN A 42 12.11 -30.93 -38.09
N GLU A 43 10.88 -31.07 -38.62
CA GLU A 43 9.78 -30.17 -38.33
C GLU A 43 9.40 -30.17 -36.84
N GLU A 44 9.42 -31.33 -36.16
CA GLU A 44 9.17 -31.41 -34.72
C GLU A 44 10.27 -30.72 -33.92
N VAL A 45 11.52 -30.87 -34.35
CA VAL A 45 12.69 -30.19 -33.76
C VAL A 45 12.58 -28.68 -33.92
N ASP A 46 12.21 -28.20 -35.10
CA ASP A 46 12.08 -26.78 -35.42
C ASP A 46 10.91 -26.14 -34.66
N ASN A 47 9.78 -26.83 -34.58
CA ASN A 47 8.62 -26.40 -33.81
C ASN A 47 8.92 -26.34 -32.31
N ALA A 48 9.53 -27.38 -31.74
CA ALA A 48 9.93 -27.39 -30.34
C ALA A 48 10.94 -26.28 -30.02
N TYR A 49 11.92 -26.05 -30.89
CA TYR A 49 12.86 -24.95 -30.75
C TYR A 49 12.16 -23.59 -30.79
N THR A 50 11.30 -23.37 -31.78
CA THR A 50 10.56 -22.12 -31.93
C THR A 50 9.68 -21.83 -30.71
N ASN A 51 8.94 -22.83 -30.23
CA ASN A 51 8.06 -22.69 -29.06
C ASN A 51 8.86 -22.41 -27.79
N LEU A 52 9.97 -23.11 -27.58
CA LEU A 52 10.83 -22.90 -26.42
C LEU A 52 11.47 -21.51 -26.43
N VAL A 53 11.96 -21.03 -27.58
CA VAL A 53 12.50 -19.66 -27.71
C VAL A 53 11.42 -18.62 -27.43
N LYS A 54 10.21 -18.79 -27.99
CA LYS A 54 9.09 -17.89 -27.72
C LYS A 54 8.73 -17.85 -26.23
N ALA A 55 8.63 -19.00 -25.59
CA ALA A 55 8.30 -19.08 -24.16
C ALA A 55 9.40 -18.44 -23.30
N TYR A 56 10.68 -18.65 -23.64
CA TYR A 56 11.81 -18.01 -22.97
C TYR A 56 11.76 -16.48 -23.10
N LEU A 57 11.44 -15.95 -24.29
CA LEU A 57 11.32 -14.50 -24.52
C LEU A 57 10.12 -13.88 -23.77
N ASN A 58 9.10 -14.69 -23.46
CA ASN A 58 7.93 -14.28 -22.71
C ASN A 58 8.11 -14.39 -21.19
N LEU A 59 9.23 -14.93 -20.70
CA LEU A 59 9.53 -14.96 -19.27
C LEU A 59 9.52 -13.54 -18.70
N ARG A 60 8.83 -13.37 -17.57
CA ARG A 60 8.77 -12.11 -16.84
C ARG A 60 9.29 -12.33 -15.44
N LEU A 61 10.20 -11.47 -14.99
CA LEU A 61 10.68 -11.49 -13.61
C LEU A 61 9.55 -11.08 -12.66
N VAL A 62 9.56 -11.64 -11.44
CA VAL A 62 8.72 -11.16 -10.35
C VAL A 62 9.17 -9.74 -9.99
N PRO A 63 8.27 -8.73 -10.02
CA PRO A 63 8.65 -7.38 -9.60
C PRO A 63 8.89 -7.32 -8.09
N ASN A 64 9.82 -6.46 -7.66
CA ASN A 64 9.96 -6.12 -6.24
C ASN A 64 8.71 -5.34 -5.78
N LYS A 65 8.17 -5.70 -4.61
CA LYS A 65 6.98 -5.09 -4.00
C LYS A 65 7.22 -4.49 -2.60
N ASP A 66 8.47 -4.43 -2.14
CA ASP A 66 8.82 -4.04 -0.77
C ASP A 66 8.30 -2.63 -0.44
N LYS A 67 8.46 -1.69 -1.39
CA LYS A 67 7.96 -0.32 -1.23
C LYS A 67 6.43 -0.25 -1.15
N LEU A 68 5.75 -1.02 -1.98
CA LEU A 68 4.29 -1.11 -1.96
C LEU A 68 3.82 -1.70 -0.62
N GLU A 69 4.49 -2.74 -0.12
CA GLU A 69 4.21 -3.35 1.16
C GLU A 69 4.40 -2.37 2.32
N ASP A 70 5.53 -1.66 2.36
CA ASP A 70 5.80 -0.63 3.37
C ASP A 70 4.73 0.47 3.36
N LEU A 71 4.29 0.90 2.18
CA LEU A 71 3.26 1.93 2.04
C LEU A 71 1.87 1.44 2.48
N ILE A 72 1.52 0.19 2.16
CA ILE A 72 0.30 -0.46 2.65
C ILE A 72 0.30 -0.51 4.18
N ASN A 73 1.43 -0.93 4.78
CA ASN A 73 1.56 -1.04 6.24
C ASN A 73 1.46 0.32 6.93
N GLN A 74 2.11 1.35 6.39
CA GLN A 74 1.98 2.72 6.89
C GLN A 74 0.54 3.23 6.77
N THR A 75 -0.12 2.95 5.64
CA THR A 75 -1.51 3.37 5.42
C THR A 75 -2.47 2.73 6.41
N LYS A 76 -2.30 1.43 6.71
CA LYS A 76 -3.12 0.69 7.69
C LYS A 76 -2.99 1.20 9.11
N ALA A 77 -1.89 1.89 9.44
CA ALA A 77 -1.69 2.49 10.76
C ALA A 77 -2.45 3.82 10.94
N LEU A 78 -3.00 4.39 9.87
CA LEU A 78 -3.78 5.63 9.94
C LEU A 78 -5.14 5.40 10.60
N VAL A 79 -5.62 6.41 11.33
CA VAL A 79 -6.90 6.34 12.06
C VAL A 79 -7.96 7.12 11.31
N ALA A 80 -9.00 6.42 10.83
CA ALA A 80 -10.08 6.98 10.02
C ALA A 80 -10.73 8.24 10.62
N ALA A 81 -10.95 8.25 11.94
CA ALA A 81 -11.63 9.33 12.64
C ALA A 81 -10.90 10.69 12.55
N ASN A 82 -9.60 10.68 12.24
CA ASN A 82 -8.80 11.90 12.12
C ASN A 82 -8.98 12.60 10.78
N TYR A 83 -9.67 11.99 9.80
CA TYR A 83 -9.75 12.49 8.43
C TYR A 83 -11.20 12.65 7.96
N THR A 84 -11.39 13.46 6.92
CA THR A 84 -12.70 13.63 6.31
C THR A 84 -13.15 12.36 5.59
N ALA A 85 -14.45 12.08 5.60
CA ALA A 85 -15.02 10.89 4.99
C ALA A 85 -14.67 10.76 3.50
N ASP A 86 -14.68 11.87 2.76
CA ASP A 86 -14.40 11.88 1.32
C ASP A 86 -12.95 11.46 1.01
N THR A 87 -11.98 12.04 1.72
CA THR A 87 -10.56 11.73 1.48
C THR A 87 -10.20 10.34 2.02
N TRP A 88 -10.83 9.93 3.11
CA TRP A 88 -10.69 8.57 3.64
C TRP A 88 -11.24 7.52 2.69
N LYS A 89 -12.37 7.79 2.02
CA LYS A 89 -12.92 6.87 1.03
C LYS A 89 -11.93 6.66 -0.14
N ASN A 90 -11.33 7.74 -0.65
CA ASN A 90 -10.33 7.65 -1.71
C ASN A 90 -9.10 6.84 -1.27
N LEU A 91 -8.63 7.04 -0.03
CA LEU A 91 -7.56 6.23 0.55
C LEU A 91 -7.93 4.75 0.65
N SER A 92 -9.15 4.44 1.11
CA SER A 92 -9.62 3.06 1.23
C SER A 92 -9.68 2.36 -0.12
N ASP A 93 -10.17 3.03 -1.17
CA ASP A 93 -10.21 2.47 -2.52
C ASP A 93 -8.79 2.22 -3.06
N ALA A 94 -7.86 3.16 -2.83
CA ALA A 94 -6.46 3.04 -3.22
C ALA A 94 -5.74 1.90 -2.46
N LEU A 95 -6.04 1.72 -1.17
CA LEU A 95 -5.49 0.64 -0.36
C LEU A 95 -5.93 -0.73 -0.89
N VAL A 96 -7.21 -0.89 -1.23
CA VAL A 96 -7.73 -2.14 -1.83
C VAL A 96 -7.01 -2.45 -3.15
N LEU A 97 -6.82 -1.45 -4.02
CA LEU A 97 -6.06 -1.63 -5.25
C LEU A 97 -4.63 -2.12 -4.96
N ALA A 98 -3.96 -1.48 -3.99
CA ALA A 98 -2.61 -1.83 -3.59
C ALA A 98 -2.51 -3.26 -3.05
N GLU A 99 -3.45 -3.69 -2.21
CA GLU A 99 -3.51 -5.07 -1.67
C GLU A 99 -3.77 -6.11 -2.75
N ASN A 100 -4.64 -5.80 -3.72
CA ASN A 100 -4.88 -6.67 -4.87
C ASN A 100 -3.62 -6.86 -5.73
N VAL A 101 -2.88 -5.77 -5.98
CA VAL A 101 -1.60 -5.87 -6.70
C VAL A 101 -0.54 -6.60 -5.86
N MET A 102 -0.51 -6.37 -4.55
CA MET A 102 0.42 -7.05 -3.64
C MET A 102 0.23 -8.57 -3.66
N SER A 103 -1.01 -9.03 -3.63
CA SER A 103 -1.38 -10.46 -3.65
C SER A 103 -1.30 -11.12 -5.04
N ASN A 104 -1.26 -10.35 -6.12
CA ASN A 104 -1.15 -10.90 -7.47
C ASN A 104 0.29 -11.35 -7.79
N GLU A 105 0.53 -12.67 -7.80
CA GLU A 105 1.82 -13.28 -8.13
C GLU A 105 2.28 -13.02 -9.59
N ASN A 106 1.36 -12.65 -10.47
CA ASN A 106 1.64 -12.31 -11.86
C ASN A 106 1.59 -10.80 -12.13
N ALA A 107 1.58 -9.97 -11.09
CA ALA A 107 1.61 -8.52 -11.22
C ALA A 107 2.81 -8.09 -12.07
N THR A 108 2.58 -7.13 -12.94
CA THR A 108 3.61 -6.46 -13.74
C THR A 108 4.27 -5.34 -12.93
N SER A 109 5.49 -4.96 -13.31
CA SER A 109 6.16 -3.80 -12.70
C SER A 109 5.35 -2.50 -12.85
N GLU A 110 4.58 -2.37 -13.93
CA GLU A 110 3.70 -1.23 -14.18
C GLU A 110 2.53 -1.20 -13.20
N GLU A 111 1.87 -2.34 -12.96
CA GLU A 111 0.79 -2.44 -11.97
C GLU A 111 1.28 -2.12 -10.55
N VAL A 112 2.47 -2.62 -10.17
CA VAL A 112 3.09 -2.31 -8.87
C VAL A 112 3.38 -0.81 -8.76
N THR A 113 4.02 -0.22 -9.77
CA THR A 113 4.33 1.23 -9.78
C THR A 113 3.07 2.08 -9.75
N ASN A 114 2.01 1.67 -10.47
CA ASN A 114 0.74 2.37 -10.47
C ASN A 114 0.05 2.28 -9.10
N ALA A 115 0.03 1.11 -8.47
CA ALA A 115 -0.52 0.94 -7.13
C ALA A 115 0.23 1.81 -6.09
N GLU A 116 1.56 1.84 -6.14
CA GLU A 116 2.38 2.73 -5.30
C GLU A 116 2.00 4.20 -5.52
N THR A 117 1.89 4.63 -6.78
CA THR A 117 1.55 6.01 -7.15
C THR A 117 0.14 6.40 -6.68
N VAL A 118 -0.84 5.52 -6.89
CA VAL A 118 -2.23 5.76 -6.50
C VAL A 118 -2.37 5.84 -4.98
N LEU A 119 -1.75 4.89 -4.25
CA LEU A 119 -1.78 4.90 -2.79
C LEU A 119 -1.06 6.11 -2.21
N THR A 120 0.10 6.48 -2.74
CA THR A 120 0.86 7.67 -2.32
C THR A 120 0.02 8.93 -2.46
N LYS A 121 -0.60 9.13 -3.64
CA LYS A 121 -1.46 10.30 -3.89
C LYS A 121 -2.68 10.33 -2.97
N ALA A 122 -3.25 9.18 -2.64
CA ALA A 122 -4.39 9.11 -1.73
C ALA A 122 -4.00 9.48 -0.30
N VAL A 123 -2.81 9.06 0.17
CA VAL A 123 -2.23 9.47 1.45
C VAL A 123 -1.95 10.97 1.47
N GLU A 124 -1.32 11.52 0.43
CA GLU A 124 -1.03 12.96 0.29
C GLU A 124 -2.32 13.80 0.20
N GLY A 125 -3.40 13.22 -0.31
CA GLY A 125 -4.70 13.87 -0.46
C GLY A 125 -5.60 13.83 0.78
N LEU A 126 -5.13 13.26 1.90
CA LEU A 126 -5.88 13.22 3.14
C LEU A 126 -6.11 14.62 3.72
N VAL A 127 -7.34 14.88 4.16
CA VAL A 127 -7.72 16.12 4.83
C VAL A 127 -8.15 15.80 6.25
N VAL A 128 -7.57 16.49 7.22
CA VAL A 128 -7.89 16.32 8.65
C VAL A 128 -9.32 16.74 8.92
N ASN A 129 -10.01 15.98 9.77
CA ASN A 129 -11.33 16.32 10.26
C ASN A 129 -11.21 17.39 11.36
N ASN A 130 -11.45 18.66 11.02
CA ASN A 130 -11.38 19.78 11.96
C ASN A 130 -12.67 19.99 12.77
N THR A 131 -13.55 18.99 12.86
CA THR A 131 -14.74 19.11 13.71
C THR A 131 -14.31 19.12 15.18
N PRO A 132 -14.66 20.17 15.96
CA PRO A 132 -14.44 20.14 17.39
C PRO A 132 -15.21 18.95 17.94
N VAL A 133 -14.50 18.00 18.57
CA VAL A 133 -15.13 17.01 19.42
C VAL A 133 -15.81 17.76 20.56
N THR A 134 -17.09 18.05 20.39
CA THR A 134 -17.92 18.49 21.50
C THR A 134 -18.02 17.28 22.42
N PRO A 135 -17.58 17.36 23.69
CA PRO A 135 -17.81 16.29 24.64
C PRO A 135 -19.32 16.06 24.66
N SER A 136 -19.76 14.87 24.25
CA SER A 136 -21.16 14.48 24.45
C SER A 136 -21.34 14.28 25.94
N THR A 137 -21.78 15.33 26.63
CA THR A 137 -22.22 15.25 28.02
C THR A 137 -23.38 14.24 28.04
N PRO A 138 -23.33 13.16 28.85
CA PRO A 138 -24.47 12.27 28.97
C PRO A 138 -25.66 13.08 29.51
N ALA A 139 -26.79 13.01 28.81
CA ALA A 139 -28.05 13.58 29.27
C ALA A 139 -28.43 12.89 30.58
N VAL A 140 -28.21 13.56 31.72
CA VAL A 140 -28.78 13.17 33.00
C VAL A 140 -30.23 13.66 32.99
N ASP A 141 -31.14 12.72 32.80
CA ASP A 141 -32.56 12.89 33.09
C ASP A 141 -32.72 13.11 34.61
N ASN A 142 -33.06 14.34 35.00
CA ASN A 142 -33.44 14.68 36.36
C ASN A 142 -34.89 15.18 36.35
N THR A 143 -35.81 14.25 36.56
CA THR A 143 -37.12 14.56 37.13
C THR A 143 -36.94 14.87 38.62
N VAL A 144 -37.42 16.04 39.07
CA VAL A 144 -38.14 16.31 40.34
C VAL A 144 -38.15 17.83 40.62
N ASP A 145 -39.36 18.38 40.49
CA ASP A 145 -40.06 19.34 41.35
C ASP A 145 -39.47 20.71 41.77
N SER A 146 -40.14 21.75 41.25
CA SER A 146 -40.60 23.03 41.80
C SER A 146 -39.86 23.84 42.88
N ALA A 147 -39.76 25.13 42.55
CA ALA A 147 -39.75 26.34 43.38
C ALA A 147 -38.41 26.81 43.99
N VAL A 148 -37.80 27.85 43.39
CA VAL A 148 -37.87 29.26 43.84
C VAL A 148 -37.04 30.12 42.87
N LYS A 149 -37.60 31.28 42.52
CA LYS A 149 -37.13 32.28 41.56
C LYS A 149 -36.34 33.38 42.28
N THR A 150 -35.12 33.71 41.82
CA THR A 150 -34.59 35.10 41.77
C THR A 150 -33.43 35.21 40.76
N PRO A 151 -33.22 36.39 40.12
CA PRO A 151 -32.63 36.52 38.79
C PRO A 151 -31.10 36.68 38.77
N VAL A 152 -30.56 36.37 37.59
CA VAL A 152 -29.16 36.44 37.15
C VAL A 152 -28.55 37.84 37.36
N ASN A 153 -27.30 37.89 37.83
CA ASN A 153 -26.39 38.97 37.47
C ASN A 153 -25.06 38.40 36.97
N SER A 154 -24.66 38.86 35.80
CA SER A 154 -23.37 38.57 35.16
C SER A 154 -22.26 39.34 35.85
N GLY A 155 -21.11 38.68 35.98
CA GLY A 155 -19.85 39.33 36.19
C GLY A 155 -19.15 38.90 37.47
N ASP A 156 -17.98 38.32 37.25
CA ASP A 156 -16.85 38.21 38.17
C ASP A 156 -16.56 36.81 38.74
N THR A 157 -15.27 36.60 39.00
CA THR A 157 -14.54 35.43 39.52
C THR A 157 -14.08 34.42 38.44
N THR A 158 -12.83 33.95 38.41
CA THR A 158 -11.74 34.05 39.39
C THR A 158 -10.43 33.58 38.78
N ALA A 159 -9.35 34.02 39.42
CA ALA A 159 -7.96 33.75 39.13
C ALA A 159 -7.54 32.28 39.12
N SER A 160 -6.41 32.08 38.43
CA SER A 160 -5.41 31.02 38.47
C SER A 160 -5.46 30.02 39.63
N VAL A 161 -5.26 28.73 39.30
CA VAL A 161 -4.50 27.82 40.16
C VAL A 161 -3.45 27.06 39.37
N LYS A 162 -2.25 27.00 39.96
CA LYS A 162 -1.10 26.17 39.62
C LYS A 162 -0.81 25.30 40.84
N THR A 163 -0.79 23.98 40.66
CA THR A 163 -0.10 22.95 41.49
C THR A 163 -0.01 21.69 40.60
N GLY A 164 1.10 20.96 40.45
CA GLY A 164 2.21 20.77 41.36
C GLY A 164 2.13 19.38 42.01
N ASP A 165 2.43 18.36 41.20
CA ASP A 165 2.89 16.98 41.49
C ASP A 165 2.02 15.93 42.22
N GLU A 166 2.29 14.68 41.81
CA GLU A 166 1.91 13.35 42.33
C GLU A 166 0.53 12.76 41.98
N SER A 167 0.34 12.38 40.71
CA SER A 167 0.07 10.97 40.35
C SER A 167 0.05 10.79 38.84
N LEU A 168 0.96 9.95 38.36
CA LEU A 168 1.18 9.55 36.99
C LEU A 168 0.04 8.65 36.50
N THR A 169 -1.10 9.22 36.08
CA THR A 169 -2.08 8.50 35.24
C THR A 169 -2.96 9.49 34.48
N GLY A 170 -2.76 9.54 33.17
CA GLY A 170 -3.80 9.97 32.24
C GLY A 170 -3.58 11.35 31.64
N LEU A 171 -3.27 11.32 30.34
CA LEU A 171 -3.69 12.30 29.35
C LEU A 171 -2.73 13.48 29.10
N PHE A 172 -2.27 13.54 27.84
CA PHE A 172 -1.62 14.64 27.13
C PHE A 172 -0.09 14.81 27.25
N GLY A 173 0.64 14.11 26.37
CA GLY A 173 1.90 14.54 25.76
C GLY A 173 1.94 13.96 24.36
N GLY A 174 1.65 14.72 23.31
CA GLY A 174 2.66 15.51 22.61
C GLY A 174 3.19 14.73 21.40
N ILE A 175 2.40 14.65 20.31
CA ILE A 175 2.95 14.21 19.01
C ILE A 175 3.84 15.33 18.51
N THR A 176 5.15 15.13 18.53
CA THR A 176 6.11 15.98 17.84
C THR A 176 5.83 15.90 16.33
N LEU A 177 5.35 16.99 15.74
CA LEU A 177 5.28 17.15 14.28
C LEU A 177 6.70 17.09 13.71
N LEU A 178 7.10 15.96 13.13
CA LEU A 178 8.24 15.91 12.23
C LEU A 178 7.78 16.46 10.87
N SER A 179 7.85 17.78 10.71
CA SER A 179 7.74 18.41 9.40
C SER A 179 9.01 18.10 8.61
N ILE A 180 8.98 17.07 7.75
CA ILE A 180 9.92 17.00 6.64
C ILE A 180 9.42 17.99 5.59
N ALA A 181 9.80 19.27 5.77
CA ALA A 181 9.67 20.26 4.73
C ALA A 181 10.54 19.82 3.54
N GLY A 182 9.90 19.68 2.37
CA GLY A 182 10.56 19.30 1.13
C GLY A 182 11.69 20.25 0.76
N ALA A 183 12.85 19.69 0.45
CA ALA A 183 13.92 20.41 -0.24
C ALA A 183 13.43 20.74 -1.66
N VAL A 184 12.92 21.95 -1.84
CA VAL A 184 12.69 22.54 -3.17
C VAL A 184 14.06 22.76 -3.81
N LEU A 185 14.43 21.86 -4.71
CA LEU A 185 15.58 21.97 -5.59
C LEU A 185 15.30 23.08 -6.62
N LEU A 186 15.76 24.29 -6.31
CA LEU A 186 15.82 25.42 -7.24
C LEU A 186 16.84 25.10 -8.35
N LYS A 187 16.32 24.65 -9.49
CA LYS A 187 17.05 24.63 -10.76
C LYS A 187 17.14 26.07 -11.27
N ARG A 188 18.24 26.77 -10.95
CA ARG A 188 18.58 28.04 -11.59
C ARG A 188 19.24 27.74 -12.94
N LYS A 189 18.48 28.02 -14.00
CA LYS A 189 18.94 28.16 -15.38
C LYS A 189 19.53 29.56 -15.57
N GLU A 190 20.39 29.69 -16.59
CA GLU A 190 21.01 30.90 -17.19
C GLU A 190 22.42 31.21 -16.64
N ASN A 191 23.51 31.16 -17.43
CA ASN A 191 23.72 31.32 -18.88
C ASN A 191 24.64 30.24 -19.47
#